data_AF-A0A7R9R2H3-F1
#
_entry.id   AF-A0A7R9R2H3-F1
#
_cell.length_a   1.000
_cell.length_b   1.000
_cell.length_c   1.000
_cell.angle_alpha   90.00
_cell.angle_beta   90.00
_cell.angle_gamma   90.00
#
_symmetry.space_group_name_H-M   'P 1'
#
loop_
_entity.id
_entity.type
_entity.pdbx_description
1 polymer ?
#
loop_
_entity_poly.entity_id
_entity_poly.type
_entity_poly.pdbx_seq_one_letter_code
_entity_poly.pdbx_strand_id
1 'polypeptide(L)'
;LEPNQEVLLTHGDSVNQVADGFKTIGKSSLIVAIANEKLRLYGMQFHPEVDLTTNGKQMLKNFLIDISGLSGNFTMASREMECIEYVRKAVGNNKVLMFVSGGVDSTVCAALLRKALKEEQVVAVHIDNGFMRKNESEAVEKSLKSIGLKL
;
A
#
# COMPACT_ATOMS: atom_id res chain seq x y z
N LEU A 1 -16.81 16.38 -8.66
CA LEU A 1 -16.14 17.22 -7.65
C LEU A 1 -16.69 18.63 -7.79
N GLU A 2 -16.82 19.37 -6.69
CA GLU A 2 -17.23 20.78 -6.75
C GLU A 2 -16.23 21.61 -7.59
N PRO A 3 -16.65 22.72 -8.21
CA PRO A 3 -15.76 23.53 -9.03
C PRO A 3 -14.54 24.09 -8.29
N ASN A 4 -14.71 24.47 -7.01
CA ASN A 4 -13.63 24.94 -6.15
C ASN A 4 -13.07 23.79 -5.33
N GLN A 5 -11.75 23.62 -5.35
CA GLN A 5 -11.04 22.54 -4.66
C GLN A 5 -9.90 23.13 -3.83
N GLU A 6 -9.75 22.67 -2.59
CA GLU A 6 -8.61 22.97 -1.73
C GLU A 6 -7.48 21.98 -2.02
N VAL A 7 -6.29 22.50 -2.34
CA VAL A 7 -5.17 21.72 -2.85
C VAL A 7 -3.85 22.23 -2.30
N LEU A 8 -2.86 21.34 -2.11
CA LEU A 8 -1.48 21.72 -1.85
C LEU A 8 -0.78 22.09 -3.17
N LEU A 9 -0.81 23.37 -3.51
CA LEU A 9 -0.17 23.89 -4.71
C LEU A 9 1.35 23.95 -4.56
N THR A 10 2.07 23.53 -5.60
CA THR A 10 3.54 23.63 -5.63
C THR A 10 3.99 25.05 -5.97
N HIS A 11 5.14 25.46 -5.44
CA HIS A 11 5.83 26.68 -5.85
C HIS A 11 6.99 26.32 -6.77
N GLY A 12 7.03 26.94 -7.94
CA GLY A 12 8.03 26.65 -8.97
C GLY A 12 7.61 27.19 -10.33
N ASP A 13 8.02 26.49 -11.38
CA ASP A 13 7.63 26.82 -12.75
C ASP A 13 6.11 26.71 -12.93
N SER A 14 5.57 27.56 -13.79
CA SER A 14 4.14 27.59 -14.09
C SER A 14 3.88 27.59 -15.59
N VAL A 15 2.76 27.00 -15.98
CA VAL A 15 2.31 27.01 -17.36
C VAL A 15 1.86 28.41 -17.73
N ASN A 16 2.62 29.09 -18.59
CA ASN A 16 2.23 30.38 -19.16
C ASN A 16 1.29 30.19 -20.36
N GLN A 17 1.72 29.38 -21.35
CA GLN A 17 0.92 29.03 -22.52
C GLN A 17 0.59 27.53 -22.50
N VAL A 18 -0.69 27.20 -22.66
CA VAL A 18 -1.14 25.81 -22.76
C VAL A 18 -0.76 25.25 -24.13
N ALA A 19 -0.18 24.04 -24.15
CA ALA A 19 0.21 23.36 -25.38
C ALA A 19 -0.99 23.03 -26.29
N ASP A 20 -0.74 22.93 -27.59
CA ASP A 20 -1.78 22.61 -28.57
C ASP A 20 -2.48 21.28 -28.25
N GLY A 21 -3.81 21.27 -28.39
CA GLY A 21 -4.65 20.11 -28.07
C GLY A 21 -4.94 19.93 -26.58
N PHE A 22 -4.29 20.68 -25.68
CA PHE A 22 -4.64 20.74 -24.27
C PHE A 22 -5.62 21.88 -23.99
N LYS A 23 -6.41 21.71 -22.92
CA LYS A 23 -7.32 22.73 -22.39
C LYS A 23 -6.98 22.97 -20.92
N THR A 24 -7.09 24.22 -20.47
CA THR A 24 -7.08 24.50 -19.03
C THR A 24 -8.36 23.95 -18.40
N ILE A 25 -8.21 23.12 -17.36
CA ILE A 25 -9.32 22.55 -16.60
C ILE A 25 -9.31 22.93 -15.11
N GLY A 26 -8.29 23.68 -14.68
CA GLY A 26 -8.21 24.25 -13.33
C GLY A 26 -7.35 25.50 -13.31
N LYS A 27 -7.80 26.50 -12.54
CA LYS A 27 -7.09 27.77 -12.36
C LYS A 27 -7.12 28.21 -10.89
N SER A 28 -6.05 28.89 -10.49
CA SER A 28 -5.97 29.74 -9.31
C SER A 28 -5.44 31.10 -9.78
N SER A 29 -4.45 31.69 -9.11
CA SER A 29 -3.65 32.81 -9.65
C SER A 29 -2.84 32.42 -10.90
N LEU A 30 -2.70 31.13 -11.18
CA LEU A 30 -1.98 30.53 -12.30
C LEU A 30 -2.81 29.39 -12.92
N ILE A 31 -2.37 28.84 -14.06
CA ILE A 31 -2.91 27.60 -14.62
C ILE A 31 -2.43 26.43 -13.75
N VAL A 32 -3.36 25.69 -13.14
CA VAL A 32 -3.01 24.63 -12.18
C VAL A 32 -3.44 23.24 -12.62
N ALA A 33 -4.26 23.13 -13.67
CA ALA A 33 -4.56 21.85 -14.29
C ALA A 33 -4.88 21.99 -15.79
N ILE A 34 -4.39 21.03 -16.57
CA ILE A 34 -4.60 20.93 -18.02
C ILE A 34 -5.01 19.51 -18.40
N ALA A 35 -5.75 19.37 -19.50
CA ALA A 35 -6.13 18.06 -20.02
C ALA A 35 -6.17 18.03 -21.54
N ASN A 36 -5.80 16.87 -22.09
CA ASN A 36 -6.06 16.47 -23.46
C ASN A 36 -6.88 15.17 -23.42
N GLU A 37 -8.20 15.31 -23.51
CA GLU A 37 -9.16 14.20 -23.40
C GLU A 37 -9.00 13.17 -24.54
N LYS A 38 -8.58 13.60 -25.73
CA LYS A 38 -8.37 12.69 -26.87
C LYS A 38 -7.21 11.74 -26.61
N LEU A 39 -6.14 12.24 -26.00
CA LEU A 39 -4.95 11.46 -25.65
C LEU A 39 -5.00 10.88 -24.24
N ARG A 40 -6.04 11.22 -23.46
CA ARG A 40 -6.18 10.88 -22.02
C ARG A 40 -4.95 11.32 -21.20
N LEU A 41 -4.42 12.50 -21.50
CA LEU A 41 -3.31 13.09 -20.76
C LEU A 41 -3.83 14.20 -19.85
N TYR A 42 -3.43 14.17 -18.58
CA TYR A 42 -3.86 15.12 -17.55
C TYR A 42 -2.63 15.60 -16.80
N GLY A 43 -2.53 16.91 -16.62
CA GLY A 43 -1.45 17.56 -15.88
C GLY A 43 -2.02 18.42 -14.76
N MET A 44 -1.36 18.41 -13.61
CA MET A 44 -1.74 19.18 -12.43
C MET A 44 -0.50 19.72 -11.73
N GLN A 45 -0.60 20.94 -11.22
CA GLN A 45 0.50 21.68 -10.57
C GLN A 45 0.47 21.54 -9.02
N PHE A 46 -0.35 20.63 -8.51
CA PHE A 46 -0.55 20.37 -7.09
C PHE A 46 -0.49 18.86 -6.83
N HIS A 47 -0.33 18.48 -5.57
CA HIS A 47 -0.14 17.09 -5.15
C HIS A 47 -1.46 16.45 -4.71
N PRO A 48 -2.14 15.61 -5.51
CA PRO A 48 -3.35 14.90 -5.07
C PRO A 48 -3.08 13.72 -4.14
N GLU A 49 -1.83 13.32 -3.98
CA GLU A 49 -1.39 12.19 -3.17
C GLU A 49 -1.26 12.52 -1.67
N VAL A 50 -1.26 13.80 -1.31
CA VAL A 50 -1.13 14.26 0.08
C VAL A 50 -2.48 14.63 0.69
N ASP A 51 -2.60 14.47 2.01
CA ASP A 51 -3.84 14.75 2.76
C ASP A 51 -4.25 16.23 2.73
N LEU A 52 -3.30 17.14 2.48
CA LEU A 52 -3.55 18.57 2.35
C LEU A 52 -4.34 18.94 1.08
N THR A 53 -4.49 18.01 0.13
CA THR A 53 -5.42 18.15 -0.98
C THR A 53 -6.68 17.38 -0.66
N THR A 54 -7.70 18.07 -0.15
CA THR A 54 -8.91 17.50 0.48
C THR A 54 -9.58 16.40 -0.35
N ASN A 55 -9.64 16.55 -1.67
CA ASN A 55 -10.25 15.56 -2.58
C ASN A 55 -9.24 14.82 -3.46
N GLY A 56 -7.95 14.87 -3.12
CA GLY A 56 -6.87 14.29 -3.93
C GLY A 56 -7.03 12.79 -4.17
N LYS A 57 -7.45 12.04 -3.13
CA LYS A 57 -7.78 10.62 -3.25
C LYS A 57 -8.89 10.34 -4.27
N GLN A 58 -9.92 11.19 -4.35
CA GLN A 58 -10.99 11.05 -5.35
C GLN A 58 -10.48 11.38 -6.76
N MET A 59 -9.59 12.38 -6.91
CA MET A 59 -8.96 12.70 -8.19
C MET A 59 -8.12 11.52 -8.70
N LEU A 60 -7.29 10.93 -7.85
CA LEU A 60 -6.51 9.74 -8.17
C LEU A 60 -7.40 8.56 -8.52
N LYS A 61 -8.50 8.35 -7.78
CA LYS A 61 -9.49 7.31 -8.09
C LYS A 61 -10.10 7.49 -9.49
N ASN A 62 -10.52 8.71 -9.85
CA ASN A 62 -11.08 8.98 -11.18
C ASN A 62 -10.05 8.65 -12.28
N PHE A 63 -8.79 9.03 -12.06
CA PHE A 63 -7.73 8.74 -13.02
C PHE A 63 -7.44 7.23 -13.18
N LEU A 64 -7.30 6.52 -12.06
CA LEU A 64 -6.97 5.09 -12.07
C LEU A 64 -8.14 4.24 -12.59
N ILE A 65 -9.35 4.51 -12.13
CA ILE A 65 -10.51 3.67 -12.42
C ILE A 65 -11.22 4.12 -13.70
N ASP A 66 -11.65 5.37 -13.78
CA ASP A 66 -12.54 5.82 -14.87
C ASP A 66 -11.76 6.14 -16.16
N ILE A 67 -10.59 6.77 -16.05
CA ILE A 67 -9.77 7.17 -17.20
C ILE A 67 -8.88 6.02 -17.68
N SER A 68 -8.16 5.38 -16.75
CA SER A 68 -7.21 4.31 -17.07
C SER A 68 -7.86 2.93 -17.15
N GLY A 69 -9.09 2.77 -16.64
CA GLY A 69 -9.83 1.51 -16.71
C GLY A 69 -9.33 0.42 -15.78
N LEU A 70 -8.62 0.76 -14.69
CA LEU A 70 -8.15 -0.24 -13.74
C LEU A 70 -9.32 -0.80 -12.92
N SER A 71 -9.31 -2.11 -12.69
CA SER A 71 -10.41 -2.82 -12.01
C SER A 71 -10.40 -2.70 -10.49
N GLY A 72 -9.32 -2.16 -9.90
CA GLY A 72 -9.16 -2.08 -8.44
C GLY A 72 -8.99 -3.44 -7.75
N ASN A 73 -8.56 -4.47 -8.49
CA ASN A 73 -8.41 -5.83 -7.97
C ASN A 73 -7.18 -6.02 -7.07
N PHE A 74 -6.26 -5.06 -6.99
CA PHE A 74 -5.09 -5.09 -6.10
C PHE A 74 -5.46 -4.80 -4.63
N THR A 75 -6.18 -5.76 -4.04
CA THR A 75 -6.71 -5.70 -2.67
C THR A 75 -5.88 -6.54 -1.71
N MET A 76 -5.99 -6.31 -0.40
CA MET A 76 -5.30 -7.15 0.60
C MET A 76 -5.68 -8.63 0.48
N ALA A 77 -6.96 -8.94 0.21
CA ALA A 77 -7.40 -10.32 0.02
C ALA A 77 -6.74 -10.98 -1.21
N SER A 78 -6.72 -10.28 -2.36
CA SER A 78 -6.07 -10.80 -3.57
C SER A 78 -4.57 -11.03 -3.37
N ARG A 79 -3.89 -10.09 -2.72
CA ARG A 79 -2.45 -10.13 -2.45
C ARG A 79 -2.09 -11.21 -1.44
N GLU A 80 -2.93 -11.40 -0.42
CA GLU A 80 -2.74 -12.47 0.54
C GLU A 80 -2.82 -13.84 -0.15
N MET A 81 -3.84 -14.05 -0.98
CA MET A 81 -3.99 -15.30 -1.75
C MET A 81 -2.80 -15.54 -2.68
N GLU A 82 -2.38 -14.52 -3.44
CA GLU A 82 -1.22 -14.61 -4.32
C GLU A 82 0.08 -14.92 -3.56
N CYS A 83 0.28 -14.27 -2.41
CA CYS A 83 1.44 -14.50 -1.56
C CYS A 83 1.45 -15.91 -0.95
N ILE A 84 0.30 -16.42 -0.51
CA ILE A 84 0.15 -17.79 -0.01
C ILE A 84 0.56 -18.80 -1.08
N GLU A 85 0.07 -18.64 -2.31
CA GLU A 85 0.41 -19.53 -3.43
C GLU A 85 1.89 -19.43 -3.80
N TYR A 86 2.44 -18.22 -3.80
CA TYR A 86 3.88 -18.01 -3.99
C TYR A 86 4.70 -18.76 -2.93
N VAL A 87 4.36 -18.61 -1.65
CA VAL A 87 5.06 -19.30 -0.55
C VAL A 87 4.97 -20.81 -0.70
N ARG A 88 3.78 -21.36 -0.98
CA ARG A 88 3.59 -22.80 -1.20
C ARG A 88 4.48 -23.33 -2.31
N LYS A 89 4.52 -22.63 -3.45
CA LYS A 89 5.34 -23.01 -4.60
C LYS A 89 6.83 -22.91 -4.31
N ALA A 90 7.27 -21.85 -3.64
CA ALA A 90 8.68 -21.60 -3.34
C ALA A 90 9.23 -22.57 -2.29
N VAL A 91 8.46 -22.87 -1.25
CA VAL A 91 8.88 -23.73 -0.14
C VAL A 91 8.70 -25.22 -0.47
N GLY A 92 7.62 -25.58 -1.16
CA GLY A 92 7.25 -26.96 -1.43
C GLY A 92 7.10 -27.75 -0.13
N ASN A 93 7.88 -28.83 0.01
CA ASN A 93 7.87 -29.70 1.19
C ASN A 93 8.98 -29.37 2.20
N ASN A 94 9.76 -28.31 1.97
CA ASN A 94 10.84 -27.93 2.87
C ASN A 94 10.32 -27.30 4.16
N LYS A 95 11.18 -27.24 5.17
CA LYS A 95 10.95 -26.47 6.40
C LYS A 95 11.48 -25.06 6.25
N VAL A 96 10.83 -24.12 6.91
CA VAL A 96 11.21 -22.71 7.01
C VAL A 96 11.52 -22.41 8.46
N LEU A 97 12.73 -21.89 8.71
CA LEU A 97 13.10 -21.31 10.00
C LEU A 97 12.82 -19.81 9.96
N MET A 98 12.07 -19.31 10.94
CA MET A 98 11.69 -17.90 11.05
C MET A 98 12.07 -17.35 12.41
N PHE A 99 12.89 -16.32 12.45
CA PHE A 99 13.16 -15.57 13.67
C PHE A 99 12.09 -14.51 13.90
N VAL A 100 11.31 -14.67 14.96
CA VAL A 100 10.25 -13.76 15.36
C VAL A 100 10.81 -12.76 16.36
N SER A 101 10.90 -11.49 16.00
CA SER A 101 11.39 -10.44 16.90
C SER A 101 10.32 -9.94 17.88
N GLY A 102 9.04 -10.18 17.58
CA GLY A 102 7.89 -9.61 18.27
C GLY A 102 7.32 -8.36 17.59
N GLY A 103 8.06 -7.78 16.66
CA GLY A 103 7.54 -6.71 15.79
C GLY A 103 6.44 -7.20 14.85
N VAL A 104 5.54 -6.29 14.46
CA VAL A 104 4.36 -6.58 13.63
C VAL A 104 4.74 -7.32 12.35
N ASP A 105 5.79 -6.89 11.65
CA ASP A 105 6.22 -7.50 10.38
C ASP A 105 6.60 -8.99 10.56
N SER A 106 7.42 -9.30 11.57
CA SER A 106 7.85 -10.67 11.83
C SER A 106 6.70 -11.57 12.27
N THR A 107 5.76 -11.02 13.04
CA THR A 107 4.57 -11.74 13.54
C THR A 107 3.58 -12.01 12.42
N VAL A 108 3.31 -11.02 11.54
CA VAL A 108 2.46 -11.19 10.36
C VAL A 108 3.11 -12.17 9.37
N CYS A 109 4.42 -12.11 9.17
CA CYS A 109 5.14 -13.06 8.34
C CYS A 109 4.99 -14.50 8.88
N ALA A 110 5.19 -14.71 10.18
CA ALA A 110 5.00 -16.00 10.81
C ALA A 110 3.55 -16.52 10.63
N ALA A 111 2.55 -15.66 10.86
CA ALA A 111 1.15 -16.01 10.66
C ALA A 111 0.83 -16.37 9.20
N LEU A 112 1.39 -15.63 8.24
CA LEU A 112 1.22 -15.90 6.81
C LEU A 112 1.87 -17.23 6.40
N LEU A 113 3.08 -17.51 6.90
CA LEU A 113 3.74 -18.81 6.70
C LEU A 113 2.91 -19.95 7.27
N ARG A 114 2.33 -19.77 8.47
CA ARG A 114 1.45 -20.78 9.07
C ARG A 114 0.17 -21.00 8.27
N LYS A 115 -0.38 -19.95 7.66
CA LYS A 115 -1.56 -20.04 6.78
C LYS A 115 -1.23 -20.72 5.45
N ALA A 116 -0.02 -20.52 4.95
CA ALA A 116 0.42 -21.10 3.69
C ALA A 116 0.90 -22.56 3.80
N LEU A 117 1.58 -22.92 4.89
CA LEU A 117 2.30 -24.18 5.08
C LEU A 117 1.73 -25.03 6.22
N LYS A 118 2.15 -26.29 6.30
CA LYS A 118 1.81 -27.18 7.42
C LYS A 118 2.52 -26.74 8.70
N GLU A 119 1.96 -27.11 9.86
CA GLU A 119 2.51 -26.74 11.18
C GLU A 119 3.98 -27.19 11.31
N GLU A 120 4.28 -28.42 10.93
CA GLU A 120 5.60 -29.02 11.00
C GLU A 120 6.65 -28.44 10.03
N GLN A 121 6.20 -27.63 9.07
CA GLN A 121 7.08 -26.92 8.12
C GLN A 121 7.56 -25.57 8.66
N VAL A 122 6.89 -24.98 9.66
CA VAL A 122 7.25 -23.67 10.18
C VAL A 122 7.90 -23.82 11.54
N VAL A 123 9.20 -23.54 11.61
CA VAL A 123 9.95 -23.47 12.86
C VAL A 123 10.12 -22.00 13.21
N ALA A 124 9.34 -21.51 14.16
CA ALA A 124 9.43 -20.14 14.64
C ALA A 124 10.32 -20.08 15.89
N VAL A 125 11.24 -19.13 15.95
CA VAL A 125 12.14 -18.92 17.09
C VAL A 125 12.03 -17.49 17.54
N HIS A 126 11.61 -17.27 18.78
CA HIS A 126 11.62 -15.96 19.42
C HIS A 126 12.77 -15.90 20.43
N ILE A 127 13.62 -14.88 20.31
CA ILE A 127 14.75 -14.65 21.22
C ILE A 127 14.46 -13.38 22.00
N ASP A 128 14.17 -13.53 23.28
CA ASP A 128 14.18 -12.40 24.21
C ASP A 128 15.63 -12.00 24.49
N ASN A 129 15.99 -10.80 24.09
CA ASN A 129 17.34 -10.27 24.26
C ASN A 129 17.57 -9.58 25.63
N GLY A 130 16.55 -9.54 26.50
CA GLY A 130 16.58 -8.87 27.80
C GLY A 130 16.23 -7.38 27.78
N PHE A 131 15.95 -6.80 26.60
CA PHE A 131 15.58 -5.39 26.41
C PHE A 131 14.16 -5.20 25.86
N MET A 132 13.33 -6.24 25.95
CA MET A 132 11.93 -6.21 25.52
C MET A 132 11.08 -5.36 26.47
N ARG A 133 9.94 -4.84 26.00
CA ARG A 133 8.99 -4.15 26.90
C ARG A 133 8.37 -5.15 27.87
N LYS A 134 7.82 -4.63 28.97
CA LYS A 134 7.17 -5.44 30.01
C LYS A 134 6.16 -6.43 29.38
N ASN A 135 6.43 -7.72 29.59
CA ASN A 135 5.63 -8.86 29.14
C ASN A 135 5.44 -8.97 27.62
N GLU A 136 6.29 -8.33 26.81
CA GLU A 136 6.18 -8.35 25.35
C GLU A 136 6.44 -9.75 24.79
N SER A 137 7.48 -10.43 25.26
CA SER A 137 7.83 -11.79 24.84
C SER A 137 6.72 -12.80 25.15
N GLU A 138 6.11 -12.72 26.34
CA GLU A 138 4.96 -13.56 26.73
C GLU A 138 3.75 -13.29 25.83
N ALA A 139 3.50 -12.02 25.48
CA ALA A 139 2.38 -11.65 24.61
C ALA A 139 2.59 -12.16 23.17
N VAL A 140 3.83 -12.08 22.65
CA VAL A 140 4.21 -12.65 21.34
C VAL A 140 3.98 -14.15 21.36
N GLU A 141 4.44 -14.84 22.41
CA GLU A 141 4.31 -16.29 22.53
C GLU A 141 2.85 -16.72 22.55
N LYS A 142 2.04 -16.07 23.38
CA LYS A 142 0.60 -16.33 23.46
C LYS A 142 -0.10 -16.09 22.13
N SER A 143 0.27 -15.02 21.42
CA SER A 143 -0.34 -14.67 20.13
C SER A 143 -0.03 -15.73 19.07
N LEU A 144 1.22 -16.15 18.94
CA LEU A 144 1.62 -17.17 17.96
C LEU A 144 1.08 -18.57 18.31
N LYS A 145 1.03 -18.93 19.59
CA LYS A 145 0.37 -20.17 20.03
C LYS A 145 -1.11 -20.21 19.67
N SER A 146 -1.82 -19.08 19.75
CA SER A 146 -3.25 -19.03 19.43
C SER A 146 -3.57 -19.33 17.96
N ILE A 147 -2.61 -19.16 17.06
CA ILE A 147 -2.72 -19.51 15.63
C ILE A 147 -2.04 -20.84 15.29
N GLY A 148 -1.69 -21.64 16.30
CA GLY A 148 -1.10 -22.96 16.11
C GLY A 148 0.36 -22.93 15.63
N LEU A 149 1.11 -21.88 15.96
CA LEU A 149 2.56 -21.87 15.86
C LEU A 149 3.18 -22.19 17.21
N LYS A 150 4.12 -23.13 17.21
CA LYS A 150 4.96 -23.43 18.37
C LYS A 150 6.25 -22.63 18.25
N LEU A 151 6.53 -21.86 19.28
CA LEU A 151 7.81 -21.19 19.52
C LEU A 151 8.68 -22.08 20.42
#